data_AF-A0A841WIJ0-F1
#
_entry.id   AF-A0A841WIJ0-F1
#
_cell.length_a   1.000
_cell.length_b   1.000
_cell.length_c   1.000
_cell.angle_alpha   90.00
_cell.angle_beta   90.00
_cell.angle_gamma   90.00
#
_symmetry.space_group_name_H-M   'P 1'
#
loop_
_entity.id
_entity.type
_entity.pdbx_description
1 polymer ?
#
loop_
_entity_poly.entity_id
_entity_poly.type
_entity_poly.pdbx_seq_one_letter_code
_entity_poly.pdbx_strand_id
1 'polypeptide(L)' 'MKLAIVIEIRLWELDKNLELTTKDIFDILCQEYQLNADSIETALSCKCPFALTGFLKELENSELTEYLDC' A
#
# COMPACT_ATOMS: atom_id res chain seq x y z
N MET A 1 2.69 5.36 -15.69
CA MET A 1 3.32 5.55 -14.37
C MET A 1 2.87 4.37 -13.50
N LYS A 2 3.78 3.57 -12.92
CA LYS A 2 3.40 2.39 -12.12
C LYS A 2 2.67 2.85 -10.84
N LEU A 3 1.56 2.20 -10.48
CA LEU A 3 0.75 2.50 -9.28
C LEU A 3 1.62 2.59 -8.02
N ALA A 4 2.58 1.68 -7.87
CA ALA A 4 3.49 1.66 -6.73
C ALA A 4 4.32 2.95 -6.56
N ILE A 5 4.68 3.63 -7.66
CA ILE A 5 5.40 4.92 -7.60
C ILE A 5 4.49 6.01 -7.03
N VAL A 6 3.21 6.00 -7.41
CA VAL A 6 2.22 6.97 -6.92
C VAL A 6 1.98 6.79 -5.43
N ILE A 7 1.79 5.54 -5.01
CA ILE A 7 1.61 5.17 -3.60
C ILE A 7 2.87 5.51 -2.79
N GLU A 8 4.06 5.29 -3.33
CA GLU A 8 5.32 5.66 -2.66
C GLU A 8 5.45 7.16 -2.43
N ILE A 9 5.10 8.00 -3.42
CA ILE A 9 5.08 9.45 -3.23
C ILE A 9 4.11 9.82 -2.10
N ARG A 10 2.91 9.22 -2.11
CA ARG A 10 1.87 9.48 -1.11
C ARG A 10 2.28 9.01 0.29
N LEU A 11 2.96 7.87 0.40
CA LEU A 11 3.57 7.39 1.64
C LEU A 11 4.51 8.44 2.24
N TRP A 12 5.42 9.01 1.44
CA TRP A 12 6.34 10.04 1.91
C TRP A 12 5.66 11.34 2.34
N GLU A 13 4.46 11.63 1.84
CA GLU A 13 3.65 12.76 2.33
C GLU A 13 3.03 12.46 3.69
N LEU A 14 2.47 11.25 3.87
CA LEU A 14 1.84 10.81 5.10
C LEU A 14 2.85 10.57 6.22
N ASP A 15 4.04 10.05 5.91
CA ASP A 15 5.12 9.79 6.87
C ASP A 15 5.67 11.07 7.54
N LYS A 16 5.48 12.23 6.89
CA LYS A 16 5.79 13.53 7.51
C LYS A 16 4.81 13.93 8.60
N ASN A 17 3.64 13.30 8.67
CA ASN A 17 2.66 13.52 9.71
C ASN A 17 2.98 12.65 10.93
N LEU A 18 3.51 13.28 11.99
CA LEU A 18 3.89 12.61 13.23
C LEU A 18 2.71 12.03 14.03
N GLU A 19 1.46 12.39 13.69
CA GLU A 19 0.26 11.85 14.35
C GLU A 19 -0.18 10.50 13.78
N LEU A 20 0.26 10.15 12.57
CA LEU A 20 -0.11 8.90 11.92
C LEU A 20 0.87 7.79 12.30
N THR A 21 0.35 6.65 12.75
CA THR A 21 1.18 5.46 12.92
C THR A 21 1.44 4.80 11.58
N THR A 22 2.47 3.96 11.50
CA THR A 22 2.77 3.14 10.33
C THR A 22 1.56 2.32 9.85
N LYS A 23 0.76 1.81 10.79
CA LYS A 23 -0.47 1.06 10.50
C LYS A 23 -1.55 1.97 9.91
N ASP A 24 -1.75 3.17 10.47
CA ASP A 24 -2.72 4.13 9.94
C ASP A 24 -2.35 4.52 8.50
N ILE A 25 -1.07 4.79 8.24
CA ILE A 25 -0.58 5.11 6.89
C ILE A 25 -0.85 3.95 5.92
N PHE A 26 -0.60 2.70 6.33
CA PHE A 26 -0.90 1.52 5.52
C PHE A 26 -2.40 1.44 5.18
N ASP A 27 -3.26 1.57 6.19
CA ASP A 27 -4.72 1.48 6.01
C ASP A 27 -5.25 2.64 5.12
N ILE A 28 -4.72 3.86 5.30
CA ILE A 28 -5.03 5.03 4.44
C ILE A 28 -4.63 4.77 2.99
N LEU A 29 -3.41 4.28 2.75
CA LEU A 29 -2.94 4.01 1.38
C LEU A 29 -3.78 2.90 0.73
N CYS A 30 -4.14 1.85 1.47
CA CYS A 30 -5.00 0.82 0.91
C CYS A 30 -6.38 1.39 0.55
N GLN A 31 -6.97 2.21 1.42
CA GLN A 31 -8.26 2.85 1.17
C GLN A 31 -8.23 3.86 0.01
N GLU A 32 -7.24 4.76 -0.03
CA GLU A 32 -7.11 5.81 -1.06
C GLU A 32 -6.97 5.22 -2.47
N TYR A 33 -6.32 4.06 -2.59
CA TYR A 33 -6.02 3.41 -3.87
C TYR A 33 -6.83 2.14 -4.13
N GLN A 34 -7.91 1.90 -3.36
CA GLN A 34 -8.81 0.76 -3.52
C GLN A 34 -8.07 -0.58 -3.52
N LEU A 35 -7.10 -0.73 -2.62
CA LEU A 35 -6.40 -1.97 -2.39
C LEU A 35 -7.08 -2.74 -1.25
N ASN A 36 -7.17 -4.06 -1.42
CA ASN A 36 -7.67 -4.94 -0.38
C ASN A 36 -6.61 -5.08 0.74
N ALA A 37 -6.80 -4.33 1.82
CA ALA A 37 -5.87 -4.26 2.93
C ALA A 37 -5.63 -5.63 3.60
N ASP A 38 -6.68 -6.46 3.70
CA ASP A 38 -6.63 -7.76 4.38
C ASP A 38 -5.81 -8.79 3.59
N SER A 39 -6.01 -8.85 2.27
CA SER A 39 -5.25 -9.70 1.35
C SER A 39 -3.77 -9.31 1.34
N ILE A 40 -3.47 -8.01 1.31
CA ILE A 40 -2.09 -7.52 1.33
C ILE A 40 -1.44 -7.74 2.70
N GLU A 41 -2.14 -7.47 3.81
CA GLU A 41 -1.63 -7.77 5.16
C GLU A 41 -1.33 -9.26 5.30
N THR A 42 -2.18 -10.12 4.75
CA THR A 42 -1.95 -11.57 4.74
C THR A 42 -0.69 -11.93 3.95
N ALA A 43 -0.50 -11.36 2.77
CA ALA A 43 0.68 -11.61 1.93
C ALA A 43 1.98 -11.09 2.58
N LEU A 44 1.93 -9.94 3.25
CA LEU A 44 3.09 -9.29 3.88
C LEU A 44 3.33 -9.72 5.33
N SER A 45 2.35 -10.37 5.96
CA SER A 45 2.32 -10.64 7.40
C SER A 45 2.54 -9.39 8.28
N CYS A 46 2.27 -8.20 7.73
CA CYS A 46 2.41 -6.92 8.42
C CYS A 46 1.64 -5.80 7.72
N LYS A 47 1.28 -4.75 8.48
CA LYS A 47 0.75 -3.48 7.96
C LYS A 47 1.86 -2.42 7.86
N CYS A 48 2.88 -2.72 7.06
CA CYS A 48 3.98 -1.81 6.79
C CYS A 48 3.82 -1.15 5.42
N PRO A 49 3.64 0.18 5.33
CA PRO A 49 3.42 0.87 4.06
C PRO A 49 4.67 0.89 3.18
N PHE A 50 5.87 0.82 3.77
CA PHE A 50 7.10 0.66 3.00
C PHE A 50 7.16 -0.73 2.35
N ALA A 51 6.76 -1.78 3.09
CA ALA A 51 6.65 -3.13 2.54
C ALA A 51 5.57 -3.20 1.43
N LEU A 52 4.43 -2.53 1.62
CA LEU A 52 3.40 -2.36 0.60
C LEU A 52 3.97 -1.82 -0.72
N THR A 53 4.71 -0.71 -0.68
CA THR A 53 5.28 -0.12 -1.91
C THR A 53 6.31 -1.03 -2.58
N GLY A 54 7.11 -1.77 -1.81
CA GLY A 54 8.03 -2.78 -2.33
C GLY A 54 7.28 -3.91 -3.03
N PHE A 55 6.29 -4.48 -2.35
CA PHE A 55 5.43 -5.54 -2.87
C PHE A 55 4.76 -5.16 -4.18
N LEU A 56 4.12 -3.99 -4.24
CA LEU A 56 3.45 -3.52 -5.45
C LEU A 56 4.41 -3.21 -6.61
N LYS A 57 5.70 -2.97 -6.35
CA LYS A 57 6.71 -2.79 -7.41
C LYS A 57 7.08 -4.11 -8.08
N GLU A 58 7.03 -5.20 -7.32
CA GLU A 58 7.38 -6.56 -7.74
C GLU A 58 6.23 -7.25 -8.50
N LEU A 59 4.98 -6.91 -8.20
CA LEU A 59 3.82 -7.47 -8.90
C LEU A 59 3.78 -7.09 -10.39
N GLU A 60 3.37 -8.05 -11.20
CA GLU A 60 2.88 -7.81 -12.56
C GLU A 60 1.45 -7.24 -12.53
N ASN A 61 1.05 -6.54 -13.60
CA ASN A 61 -0.29 -5.92 -13.67
C ASN A 61 -1.43 -6.95 -13.54
N SER A 62 -1.22 -8.19 -13.99
CA SER A 62 -2.18 -9.28 -13.85
C SER A 62 -2.31 -9.81 -12.43
N GLU A 63 -1.26 -9.68 -11.62
CA GLU A 63 -1.29 -10.08 -10.21
C GLU A 63 -1.92 -8.97 -9.36
N LEU A 64 -1.73 -7.71 -9.74
CA LEU A 64 -2.30 -6.56 -9.04
C LEU A 64 -3.82 -6.62 -8.89
N THR A 65 -4.53 -7.17 -9.87
CA THR A 65 -6.00 -7.28 -9.82
C THR A 65 -6.50 -8.17 -8.68
N GLU A 66 -5.69 -9.09 -8.17
CA GLU A 66 -6.04 -9.95 -7.02
C GLU A 66 -6.06 -9.15 -5.70
N TYR A 67 -5.43 -7.98 -5.68
CA TYR A 67 -5.29 -7.14 -4.49
C TYR A 67 -6.09 -5.84 -4.58
N LEU A 68 -7.00 -5.70 -5.55
CA LEU A 68 -7.94 -4.58 -5.62
C LEU A 68 -9.20 -4.92 -4.82
N ASP A 69 -9.72 -3.94 -4.07
CA ASP A 69 -11.02 -4.03 -3.42
C ASP A 69 -12.11 -3.79 -4.49
N CYS A 70 -12.76 -4.88 -4.91
CA CYS A 70 -13.84 -4.89 -5.92
C CYS A 70 -15.23 -4.77 -5.29
#